data_AF-A0A920SCB7-F1
#
_entry.id   AF-A0A920SCB7-F1
#
_cell.length_a   1.000
_cell.length_b   1.000
_cell.length_c   1.000
_cell.angle_alpha   90.00
_cell.angle_beta   90.00
_cell.angle_gamma   90.00
#
_symmetry.space_group_name_H-M   'P 1'
#
loop_
_entity.id
_entity.type
_entity.pdbx_description
1 polymer ?
#
loop_
_entity_poly.entity_id
_entity_poly.type
_entity_poly.pdbx_seq_one_letter_code
_entity_poly.pdbx_strand_id
1 'polypeptide(L)' 'MPVIVELEEGPRMPSNLIIDNPDPANIKIGMGVEVVFEALDDNITLPKFRLAD' A
#
# COMPACT_ATOMS: atom_id res chain seq x y z
N MET A 1 4.67 -5.56 2.75
CA MET A 1 4.52 -5.40 4.21
C MET A 1 3.08 -5.06 4.54
N PRO A 2 2.42 -5.68 5.54
CA PRO A 2 1.03 -5.39 5.86
C PRO A 2 0.87 -3.98 6.46
N VAL A 3 -0.13 -3.24 6.00
CA VAL A 3 -0.44 -1.85 6.43
C VAL A 3 -1.95 -1.62 6.49
N ILE A 4 -2.36 -0.57 7.20
CA ILE A 4 -3.70 0.02 7.10
C ILE A 4 -3.54 1.37 6.40
N VAL A 5 -4.14 1.52 5.23
CA VAL A 5 -4.11 2.76 4.45
C VAL A 5 -5.38 3.55 4.71
N GLU A 6 -5.24 4.84 5.01
CA GLU A 6 -6.35 5.79 5.05
C GLU A 6 -6.45 6.46 3.67
N LEU A 7 -7.57 6.25 2.98
CA LEU A 7 -7.81 6.85 1.67
C LEU A 7 -8.32 8.28 1.82
N GLU A 8 -8.13 9.11 0.80
CA GLU A 8 -8.55 10.52 0.84
C GLU A 8 -10.07 10.68 1.01
N GLU A 9 -10.84 9.70 0.56
CA GLU A 9 -12.29 9.63 0.75
C GLU A 9 -12.71 9.32 2.20
N GLY A 10 -11.74 9.03 3.09
CA GLY A 10 -11.93 8.73 4.51
C GLY A 10 -11.95 7.25 4.96
N PRO A 11 -12.21 6.23 4.13
CA PRO A 11 -12.20 4.85 4.61
C PRO A 11 -10.77 4.32 4.83
N ARG A 12 -10.66 3.30 5.68
CA ARG A 12 -9.41 2.58 5.94
C ARG A 12 -9.42 1.21 5.30
N MET A 13 -8.33 0.85 4.63
CA MET A 13 -8.18 -0.42 3.93
C MET A 13 -6.94 -1.19 4.44
N PRO A 14 -7.10 -2.42 4.95
CA PRO A 14 -5.96 -3.31 5.16
C PRO A 14 -5.42 -3.79 3.81
N SER A 15 -4.14 -3.58 3.55
CA SER A 15 -3.48 -4.01 2.31
C SER A 15 -1.97 -4.19 2.53
N ASN A 16 -1.22 -4.36 1.45
CA ASN A 16 0.23 -4.48 1.45
C ASN A 16 0.90 -3.24 0.84
N LEU A 17 1.90 -2.70 1.55
CA LEU A 17 2.87 -1.76 1.01
C LEU A 17 4.00 -2.52 0.30
N ILE A 18 4.23 -2.15 -0.96
CA ILE A 18 5.36 -2.54 -1.79
C ILE A 18 6.50 -1.57 -1.49
N ILE A 19 7.60 -2.11 -0.98
CA ILE A 19 8.80 -1.34 -0.62
C ILE A 19 10.02 -2.27 -0.68
N ASP A 20 11.12 -1.77 -1.24
CA ASP A 20 12.35 -2.54 -1.39
C ASP A 20 13.07 -2.78 -0.05
N ASN A 21 13.04 -1.78 0.85
CA ASN A 21 13.62 -1.87 2.19
C ASN A 21 12.54 -1.69 3.28
N PRO A 22 11.91 -2.78 3.74
CA PRO A 22 10.80 -2.76 4.69
C PRO A 22 11.22 -2.54 6.15
N ASP A 23 12.42 -1.99 6.42
CA ASP A 23 12.82 -1.61 7.77
C ASP A 23 11.81 -0.59 8.35
N PRO A 24 11.21 -0.86 9.53
CA PRO A 24 10.28 0.07 10.18
C PRO A 24 10.84 1.49 10.35
N ALA A 25 12.16 1.66 10.44
CA ALA A 25 12.77 2.99 10.54
C ALA A 25 12.58 3.84 9.26
N ASN A 26 12.36 3.21 8.11
CA ASN A 26 12.13 3.88 6.83
C ASN A 26 10.67 4.27 6.60
N ILE A 27 9.75 3.82 7.48
CA ILE A 27 8.31 3.94 7.26
C ILE A 27 7.68 4.66 8.45
N LYS A 28 6.93 5.72 8.17
CA LYS A 28 6.27 6.54 9.19
C LYS A 28 4.77 6.63 8.90
N ILE A 29 3.98 6.71 9.97
CA ILE A 29 2.54 6.95 9.85
C ILE A 29 2.33 8.31 9.18
N GLY A 30 1.41 8.35 8.20
CA GLY A 30 1.07 9.55 7.45
C GLY A 30 1.93 9.81 6.21
N MET A 31 2.85 8.90 5.86
CA MET A 31 3.50 8.97 4.55
C MET A 31 2.46 8.80 3.43
N GLY A 32 2.59 9.62 2.38
CA GLY A 32 1.76 9.52 1.19
C GLY A 32 1.96 8.20 0.48
N VAL A 33 0.88 7.62 -0.01
CA VAL A 33 0.90 6.38 -0.78
C VAL A 33 0.00 6.50 -1.99
N GLU A 34 0.33 5.77 -3.04
CA GLU A 34 -0.50 5.62 -4.22
C GLU A 34 -0.87 4.16 -4.44
N VAL A 35 -2.07 3.93 -4.98
CA VAL A 35 -2.56 2.59 -5.28
C VAL A 35 -1.87 2.04 -6.53
N VAL A 36 -1.49 0.77 -6.47
CA VAL A 36 -1.02 0.00 -7.61
C VAL A 36 -1.80 -1.31 -7.69
N PHE A 37 -2.16 -1.71 -8.90
CA PHE A 37 -2.96 -2.90 -9.14
C PHE A 37 -2.05 -4.00 -9.67
N GLU A 38 -1.88 -5.07 -8.88
CA GLU A 38 -1.10 -6.24 -9.30
C GLU A 38 -2.01 -7.43 -9.55
N ALA A 39 -1.82 -8.09 -10.69
CA ALA A 39 -2.45 -9.36 -10.99
C ALA A 39 -1.92 -10.42 -10.01
N LEU A 40 -2.85 -11.07 -9.29
CA LEU A 40 -2.53 -12.26 -8.50
C LEU A 40 -2.54 -13.50 -9.39
N ASP A 41 -3.49 -13.55 -10.32
CA ASP A 41 -3.67 -14.56 -11.35
C ASP A 41 -4.48 -13.97 -12.52
N ASP A 42 -4.82 -14.79 -13.51
CA ASP A 42 -5.53 -14.37 -14.74
C ASP A 42 -6.93 -13.81 -14.49
N ASN A 43 -7.51 -14.02 -13.30
CA ASN A 43 -8.87 -13.63 -12.97
C ASN A 43 -8.94 -12.55 -11.88
N ILE A 44 -7.89 -12.41 -11.07
CA ILE A 44 -7.89 -11.55 -9.88
C ILE A 44 -6.76 -10.53 -9.94
N THR A 45 -7.14 -9.27 -9.80
CA THR A 45 -6.21 -8.15 -9.59
C THR A 45 -6.48 -7.53 -8.23
N LEU A 46 -5.44 -7.39 -7.42
CA LEU A 46 -5.54 -6.84 -6.06
C LEU A 46 -4.93 -5.43 -5.97
N PRO A 47 -5.60 -4.51 -5.27
CA PRO A 47 -5.00 -3.22 -4.94
C PRO A 47 -3.95 -3.40 -3.84
N LYS A 48 -2.74 -2.97 -4.15
CA LYS A 48 -1.62 -2.77 -3.22
C LYS A 48 -1.24 -1.30 -3.22
N PHE A 49 -0.25 -0.92 -2.41
CA PHE A 49 0.20 0.46 -2.30
C PHE A 49 1.71 0.56 -2.41
N ARG A 50 2.22 1.67 -2.92
CA ARG A 50 3.63 2.06 -2.81
C ARG A 50 3.72 3.48 -2.24
N LEU A 51 4.89 3.84 -1.71
CA LEU A 51 5.12 5.23 -1.31
C LEU A 51 4.94 6.13 -2.53
N ALA A 52 4.19 7.22 -2.36
CA ALA A 52 4.09 8.26 -3.37
C ALA A 52 5.41 9.04 -3.42
N ASP A 53 5.76 9.53 -4.61
CA ASP A 53 6.91 10.42 -4.82
C ASP A 53 6.76 11.77 -4.10
#